data_AF-A0A1V6E2X9-F1
#
_entry.id   AF-A0A1V6E2X9-F1
#
_cell.length_a   1.000
_cell.length_b   1.000
_cell.length_c   1.000
_cell.angle_alpha   90.00
_cell.angle_beta   90.00
_cell.angle_gamma   90.00
#
_symmetry.space_group_name_H-M   'P 1'
#
loop_
_entity.id
_entity.type
_entity.pdbx_description
1 polymer ?
#
loop_
_entity_poly.entity_id
_entity_poly.type
_entity_poly.pdbx_seq_one_letter_code
_entity_poly.pdbx_strand_id
1 'polypeptide(L)'
;MFPPKDPRLIEHEVAPLPGLTPAESSLLDLHSLLNATQVLMGELNLAGFILADDPELLAQSLRACHGWVTQFQDRVQALANIRQFPQLRAQVMSEVHRQSAAHPAQAASPDFAAVPGNLVSIFAIISQRVDELLAREGHALSWARFPAAELRRNLIDVFAAMERNSKGRYRILYNLAQQTPSDYCVSLDLGSIEGDVLAAPAVFPDVMRDLLANARKYTPPGGQISSGVYVGPDYLRLVVEDNGRGIPEADLDRVVRFGERGSNVADVRTMGGGFGLTKACMLAQRLGGRAWIASRENVGTRVTLEIPRPRH
;
A
#
# COMPACT_ATOMS: atom_id res chain seq x y z
N MET A 1 1.99 20.44 -13.24
CA MET A 1 3.34 20.37 -13.86
C MET A 1 4.23 19.63 -12.89
N PHE A 2 4.88 18.54 -13.31
CA PHE A 2 5.71 17.75 -12.40
C PHE A 2 6.83 18.62 -11.80
N PRO A 3 7.14 18.49 -10.49
CA PRO A 3 8.34 19.14 -9.95
C PRO A 3 9.56 18.65 -10.74
N PRO A 4 10.58 19.50 -10.97
CA PRO A 4 11.82 19.05 -11.58
C PRO A 4 12.44 17.95 -10.72
N LYS A 5 13.04 16.93 -11.36
CA LYS A 5 13.78 15.87 -10.66
C LYS A 5 14.89 16.51 -9.84
N ASP A 6 15.08 16.09 -8.59
CA ASP A 6 16.27 16.49 -7.84
C ASP A 6 17.53 16.10 -8.64
N PRO A 7 18.42 17.07 -8.97
CA PRO A 7 19.55 16.85 -9.86
C PRO A 7 20.60 15.88 -9.28
N ARG A 8 20.52 15.56 -7.98
CA ARG A 8 21.41 14.60 -7.31
C ARG A 8 20.99 13.15 -7.53
N LEU A 9 19.75 12.91 -7.99
CA LEU A 9 19.23 11.57 -8.26
C LEU A 9 19.77 11.04 -9.58
N ILE A 10 20.31 9.83 -9.54
CA ILE A 10 20.82 9.14 -10.72
C ILE A 10 19.67 8.29 -11.27
N GLU A 11 19.29 8.54 -12.52
CA GLU A 11 18.15 7.89 -13.16
C GLU A 11 18.56 6.60 -13.87
N HIS A 12 17.77 5.57 -13.63
CA HIS A 12 17.94 4.25 -14.20
C HIS A 12 16.62 3.79 -14.82
N GLU A 13 16.67 3.34 -16.08
CA GLU A 13 15.51 2.72 -16.71
C GLU A 13 15.41 1.26 -16.26
N VAL A 14 14.22 0.88 -15.79
CA VAL A 14 13.99 -0.46 -15.27
C VAL A 14 14.01 -1.46 -16.43
N ALA A 15 14.98 -2.38 -16.39
CA ALA A 15 15.09 -3.47 -17.35
C ALA A 15 13.82 -4.35 -17.39
N PRO A 16 13.55 -5.07 -18.49
CA PRO A 16 12.46 -6.04 -18.56
C PRO A 16 12.47 -7.00 -17.37
N LEU A 17 11.35 -7.05 -16.64
CA LEU A 17 11.23 -7.92 -15.48
C LEU A 17 10.97 -9.37 -15.91
N PRO A 18 11.50 -10.37 -15.19
CA PRO A 18 11.19 -11.76 -15.46
C PRO A 18 9.68 -12.01 -15.27
N GLY A 19 9.16 -12.96 -16.04
CA GLY A 19 7.78 -13.43 -15.87
C GLY A 19 7.58 -14.01 -14.48
N LEU A 20 6.44 -13.69 -13.86
CA LEU A 20 6.04 -14.29 -12.59
C LEU A 20 5.30 -15.60 -12.82
N THR A 21 5.50 -16.55 -11.92
CA THR A 21 4.62 -17.72 -11.81
C THR A 21 3.18 -17.29 -11.51
N PRO A 22 2.17 -18.14 -11.77
CA PRO A 22 0.78 -17.83 -11.41
C PRO A 22 0.62 -17.49 -9.93
N ALA A 23 1.35 -18.17 -9.05
CA ALA A 23 1.31 -17.94 -7.62
C ALA A 23 1.90 -16.59 -7.22
N GLU A 24 3.06 -16.22 -7.76
CA GLU A 24 3.67 -14.91 -7.54
C GLU A 24 2.79 -13.80 -8.11
N SER A 25 2.21 -13.98 -9.29
CA SER A 25 1.29 -12.98 -9.86
C SER A 25 0.02 -12.81 -9.02
N SER A 26 -0.49 -13.88 -8.43
CA SER A 26 -1.64 -13.81 -7.52
C SER A 26 -1.26 -13.08 -6.23
N LEU A 27 -0.14 -13.45 -5.60
CA LEU A 27 0.37 -12.77 -4.41
C LEU A 27 0.64 -11.28 -4.68
N LEU A 28 1.22 -10.93 -5.83
CA LEU A 28 1.45 -9.55 -6.24
C LEU A 28 0.16 -8.74 -6.30
N ASP A 29 -0.93 -9.33 -6.82
CA ASP A 29 -2.22 -8.64 -6.91
C ASP A 29 -2.92 -8.51 -5.56
N LEU A 30 -2.80 -9.53 -4.69
CA LEU A 30 -3.44 -9.59 -3.37
C LEU A 30 -2.58 -9.05 -2.22
N HIS A 31 -1.36 -8.55 -2.49
CA HIS A 31 -0.43 -8.26 -1.40
C HIS A 31 -0.89 -7.18 -0.42
N SER A 32 -1.67 -6.19 -0.86
CA SER A 32 -2.21 -5.16 0.03
C SER A 32 -3.18 -5.79 1.05
N LEU A 33 -3.93 -6.81 0.63
CA LEU A 33 -4.78 -7.63 1.48
C LEU A 33 -3.97 -8.50 2.44
N LEU A 34 -2.89 -9.11 1.95
CA LEU A 34 -1.95 -9.88 2.77
C LEU A 34 -1.39 -9.01 3.90
N ASN A 35 -0.89 -7.82 3.57
CA ASN A 35 -0.32 -6.89 4.55
C ASN A 35 -1.36 -6.46 5.59
N ALA A 36 -2.58 -6.13 5.17
CA ALA A 36 -3.64 -5.73 6.10
C ALA A 36 -4.05 -6.89 7.03
N THR A 37 -4.06 -8.13 6.52
CA THR A 37 -4.35 -9.32 7.33
C THR A 37 -3.24 -9.62 8.33
N GLN A 38 -1.98 -9.39 7.95
CA GLN A 38 -0.85 -9.50 8.87
C GLN A 38 -0.92 -8.49 10.01
N VAL A 39 -1.38 -7.26 9.74
CA VAL A 39 -1.67 -6.28 10.79
C VAL A 39 -2.81 -6.76 11.69
N LEU A 40 -3.89 -7.31 11.12
CA LEU A 40 -4.98 -7.92 11.90
C LEU A 40 -4.46 -9.00 12.85
N MET A 41 -3.65 -9.93 12.36
CA MET A 41 -3.09 -11.00 13.19
C MET A 41 -2.17 -10.46 14.30
N GLY A 42 -1.41 -9.39 14.04
CA GLY A 42 -0.63 -8.70 15.06
C GLY A 42 -1.50 -8.11 16.17
N GLU A 43 -2.61 -7.46 15.79
CA GLU A 43 -3.57 -6.89 16.75
C GLU A 43 -4.27 -7.99 17.58
N LEU A 44 -4.57 -9.14 16.98
CA LEU A 44 -5.13 -10.29 17.69
C LEU A 44 -4.13 -10.90 18.69
N ASN A 45 -2.86 -11.06 18.32
CA ASN A 45 -1.84 -11.52 19.25
C ASN A 45 -1.67 -10.56 20.43
N LEU A 46 -1.68 -9.25 20.18
CA LEU A 46 -1.64 -8.23 21.23
C LEU A 46 -2.87 -8.34 22.15
N ALA A 47 -4.06 -8.51 21.59
CA ALA A 47 -5.28 -8.68 22.35
C ALA A 47 -5.23 -9.91 23.28
N GLY A 48 -4.72 -11.06 22.78
CA GLY A 48 -4.53 -12.26 23.59
C GLY A 48 -3.56 -12.05 24.75
N PHE A 49 -2.42 -11.39 24.47
CA PHE A 49 -1.44 -11.03 25.48
C PHE A 49 -2.02 -10.11 26.56
N ILE A 50 -2.78 -9.08 26.19
CA ILE A 50 -3.38 -8.15 27.17
C ILE A 50 -4.44 -8.85 28.03
N LEU A 51 -5.28 -9.70 27.43
CA LEU A 51 -6.40 -10.33 28.13
C LEU A 51 -5.95 -11.44 29.10
N ALA A 52 -4.94 -12.23 28.74
CA ALA A 52 -4.57 -13.42 29.50
C ALA A 52 -3.07 -13.77 29.51
N ASP A 53 -2.19 -12.91 28.98
CA ASP A 53 -0.77 -13.24 28.74
C ASP A 53 -0.61 -14.51 27.88
N ASP A 54 -1.59 -14.78 27.01
CA ASP A 54 -1.67 -16.01 26.20
C ASP A 54 -1.77 -15.67 24.71
N PRO A 55 -0.72 -15.94 23.90
CA PRO A 55 -0.75 -15.71 22.46
C PRO A 55 -1.73 -16.64 21.73
N GLU A 56 -2.16 -17.74 22.34
CA GLU A 56 -3.13 -18.68 21.77
C GLU A 56 -4.58 -18.40 22.18
N LEU A 57 -4.83 -17.38 22.99
CA LEU A 57 -6.19 -17.06 23.47
C LEU A 57 -7.19 -16.86 22.31
N LEU A 58 -6.72 -16.28 21.20
CA LEU A 58 -7.50 -16.05 19.98
C LEU A 58 -7.14 -17.02 18.84
N ALA A 59 -6.66 -18.22 19.15
CA ALA A 59 -6.14 -19.18 18.16
C ALA A 59 -7.16 -19.57 17.08
N GLN A 60 -8.47 -19.59 17.39
CA GLN A 60 -9.51 -19.81 16.37
C GLN A 60 -9.49 -18.72 15.29
N SER A 61 -9.38 -17.45 15.69
CA SER A 61 -9.32 -16.29 14.81
C SER A 61 -7.99 -16.22 14.05
N LEU A 62 -6.88 -16.51 14.72
CA LEU A 62 -5.55 -16.57 14.11
C LEU A 62 -5.47 -17.65 13.03
N ARG A 63 -5.96 -18.87 13.32
CA ARG A 63 -6.03 -19.96 12.33
C ARG A 63 -6.91 -19.59 11.13
N ALA A 64 -8.04 -18.92 11.36
CA ALA A 64 -8.90 -18.47 10.27
C ALA A 64 -8.20 -17.43 9.38
N CYS A 65 -7.50 -16.46 9.97
CA CYS A 65 -6.71 -15.48 9.22
C CYS A 65 -5.57 -16.16 8.43
N HIS A 66 -4.86 -17.12 9.02
CA HIS A 66 -3.83 -17.90 8.33
C HIS A 66 -4.41 -18.69 7.16
N GLY A 67 -5.50 -19.44 7.37
CA GLY A 67 -6.18 -20.17 6.31
C GLY A 67 -6.68 -19.26 5.19
N TRP A 68 -7.07 -18.02 5.53
CA TRP A 68 -7.49 -17.03 4.53
C TRP A 68 -6.33 -16.60 3.63
N VAL A 69 -5.16 -16.29 4.19
CA VAL A 69 -4.01 -15.82 3.41
C VAL A 69 -3.31 -16.93 2.62
N THR A 70 -3.35 -18.19 3.07
CA THR A 70 -2.72 -19.30 2.35
C THR A 70 -3.35 -19.54 0.97
N GLN A 71 -4.61 -19.14 0.78
CA GLN A 71 -5.29 -19.27 -0.50
C GLN A 71 -4.85 -18.22 -1.53
N PHE A 72 -4.08 -17.19 -1.15
CA PHE A 72 -3.72 -16.08 -2.04
C PHE A 72 -2.76 -16.48 -3.17
N GLN A 73 -2.16 -17.67 -3.10
CA GLN A 73 -1.30 -18.21 -4.16
C GLN A 73 -2.09 -18.75 -5.36
N ASP A 74 -3.38 -19.06 -5.20
CA ASP A 74 -4.24 -19.45 -6.32
C ASP A 74 -5.27 -18.34 -6.55
N ARG A 75 -5.24 -17.70 -7.73
CA ARG A 75 -6.11 -16.55 -8.01
C ARG A 75 -7.60 -16.91 -7.91
N VAL A 76 -7.99 -18.07 -8.41
CA VAL A 76 -9.40 -18.47 -8.46
C VAL A 76 -9.90 -18.75 -7.05
N GLN A 77 -9.13 -19.52 -6.28
CA GLN A 77 -9.44 -19.80 -4.88
C GLN A 77 -9.40 -18.52 -4.04
N ALA A 78 -8.41 -17.65 -4.25
CA ALA A 78 -8.30 -16.37 -3.58
C ALA A 78 -9.54 -15.51 -3.80
N LEU A 79 -9.98 -15.33 -5.06
CA LEU A 79 -11.16 -14.53 -5.37
C LEU A 79 -12.44 -15.12 -4.77
N ALA A 80 -12.59 -16.44 -4.76
CA ALA A 80 -13.71 -17.10 -4.08
C ALA A 80 -13.65 -16.88 -2.56
N ASN A 81 -12.46 -16.95 -1.98
CA ASN A 81 -12.20 -16.85 -0.56
C ASN A 81 -12.34 -15.41 -0.02
N ILE A 82 -11.94 -14.38 -0.77
CA ILE A 82 -12.09 -12.98 -0.32
C ILE A 82 -13.56 -12.55 -0.24
N ARG A 83 -14.45 -13.15 -1.02
CA ARG A 83 -15.91 -12.92 -0.92
C ARG A 83 -16.47 -13.38 0.43
N GLN A 84 -15.76 -14.27 1.13
CA GLN A 84 -16.12 -14.75 2.46
C GLN A 84 -15.54 -13.89 3.59
N PHE A 85 -14.96 -12.74 3.27
CA PHE A 85 -14.41 -11.83 4.28
C PHE A 85 -15.43 -11.40 5.37
N PRO A 86 -16.72 -11.15 5.07
CA PRO A 86 -17.70 -10.84 6.11
C PRO A 86 -17.84 -11.93 7.18
N GLN A 87 -17.72 -13.20 6.80
CA GLN A 87 -17.75 -14.36 7.70
C GLN A 87 -16.49 -14.40 8.57
N LEU A 88 -15.31 -14.21 7.98
CA LEU A 88 -14.06 -14.10 8.74
C LEU A 88 -14.13 -12.97 9.78
N ARG A 89 -14.59 -11.79 9.37
CA ARG A 89 -14.79 -10.64 10.27
C ARG A 89 -15.72 -10.98 11.43
N ALA A 90 -16.86 -11.61 11.15
CA ALA A 90 -17.83 -11.99 12.18
C ALA A 90 -17.24 -13.00 13.17
N GLN A 91 -16.51 -14.01 12.68
CA GLN A 91 -15.83 -14.99 13.50
C GLN A 91 -14.81 -14.33 14.44
N VAL A 92 -13.96 -13.43 13.90
CA VAL A 92 -12.94 -12.74 14.69
C VAL A 92 -13.58 -11.87 15.77
N MET A 93 -14.57 -11.05 15.42
CA MET A 93 -15.25 -10.18 16.38
C MET A 93 -15.98 -10.99 17.47
N SER A 94 -16.59 -12.12 17.10
CA SER A 94 -17.27 -13.00 18.06
C SER A 94 -16.29 -13.60 19.06
N GLU A 95 -15.11 -14.03 18.61
CA GLU A 95 -14.08 -14.55 19.51
C GLU A 95 -13.57 -13.47 20.47
N VAL A 96 -13.23 -12.29 19.93
CA VAL A 96 -12.72 -11.18 20.74
C VAL A 96 -13.73 -10.76 21.79
N HIS A 97 -15.01 -10.64 21.45
CA HIS A 97 -16.06 -10.34 22.41
C HIS A 97 -16.18 -11.42 23.49
N ARG A 98 -16.15 -12.70 23.11
CA ARG A 98 -16.23 -13.81 24.07
C ARG A 98 -15.06 -13.79 25.05
N GLN A 99 -13.83 -13.64 24.55
CA GLN A 99 -12.64 -13.60 25.41
C GLN A 99 -12.59 -12.35 26.28
N SER A 100 -13.03 -11.19 25.76
CA SER A 100 -13.14 -9.97 26.56
C SER A 100 -14.16 -10.13 27.70
N ALA A 101 -15.29 -10.79 27.44
CA ALA A 101 -16.30 -11.07 28.47
C ALA A 101 -15.81 -12.08 29.52
N ALA A 102 -14.95 -13.01 29.15
CA ALA A 102 -14.32 -13.97 30.07
C ALA A 102 -13.20 -13.33 30.92
N HIS A 103 -12.62 -12.20 30.50
CA HIS A 103 -11.52 -11.50 31.17
C HIS A 103 -11.89 -10.02 31.46
N PRO A 104 -12.95 -9.75 32.26
CA PRO A 104 -13.52 -8.41 32.38
C PRO A 104 -12.57 -7.38 33.00
N ALA A 105 -11.66 -7.80 33.90
CA ALA A 105 -10.69 -6.89 34.51
C ALA A 105 -9.66 -6.38 33.49
N GLN A 106 -9.12 -7.28 32.66
CA GLN A 106 -8.17 -6.95 31.62
C GLN A 106 -8.83 -6.22 30.45
N ALA A 107 -10.06 -6.59 30.09
CA ALA A 107 -10.82 -5.92 29.05
C ALA A 107 -11.16 -4.46 29.40
N ALA A 108 -11.27 -4.14 30.70
CA ALA A 108 -11.46 -2.77 31.19
C ALA A 108 -10.15 -1.96 31.31
N SER A 109 -8.99 -2.57 31.03
CA SER A 109 -7.69 -1.90 31.14
C SER A 109 -7.51 -0.83 30.05
N PRO A 110 -6.71 0.23 30.33
CA PRO A 110 -6.31 1.20 29.32
C PRO A 110 -5.60 0.56 28.12
N ASP A 111 -4.87 -0.53 28.35
CA ASP A 111 -4.11 -1.24 27.31
C ASP A 111 -5.05 -1.92 26.29
N PHE A 112 -6.17 -2.48 26.76
CA PHE A 112 -7.16 -3.11 25.89
C PHE A 112 -8.11 -2.10 25.22
N ALA A 113 -8.30 -0.91 25.80
CA ALA A 113 -9.31 0.05 25.37
C ALA A 113 -9.24 0.43 23.88
N ALA A 114 -8.05 0.41 23.27
CA ALA A 114 -7.86 0.72 21.86
C ALA A 114 -8.14 -0.45 20.90
N VAL A 115 -8.09 -1.70 21.38
CA VAL A 115 -8.14 -2.91 20.54
C VAL A 115 -9.42 -2.98 19.69
N PRO A 116 -10.64 -2.80 20.24
CA PRO A 116 -11.86 -2.87 19.41
C PRO A 116 -11.88 -1.82 18.29
N GLY A 117 -11.43 -0.59 18.58
CA GLY A 117 -11.37 0.50 17.59
C GLY A 117 -10.33 0.23 16.49
N ASN A 118 -9.18 -0.36 16.86
CA ASN A 118 -8.16 -0.78 15.92
C ASN A 118 -8.70 -1.88 14.99
N LEU A 119 -9.36 -2.90 15.54
CA LEU A 119 -9.96 -3.99 14.76
C LEU A 119 -10.98 -3.47 13.75
N VAL A 120 -11.89 -2.57 14.17
CA VAL A 120 -12.86 -1.93 13.26
C VAL A 120 -12.15 -1.21 12.12
N SER A 121 -11.09 -0.45 12.44
CA SER A 121 -10.31 0.28 11.44
C SER A 121 -9.59 -0.66 10.46
N ILE A 122 -9.00 -1.74 10.96
CA ILE A 122 -8.32 -2.75 10.14
C ILE A 122 -9.32 -3.47 9.23
N PHE A 123 -10.49 -3.86 9.74
CA PHE A 123 -11.53 -4.49 8.94
C PHE A 123 -12.10 -3.56 7.87
N ALA A 124 -12.24 -2.27 8.13
CA ALA A 124 -12.65 -1.30 7.12
C ALA A 124 -11.64 -1.24 5.96
N ILE A 125 -10.34 -1.25 6.27
CA ILE A 125 -9.27 -1.31 5.26
C ILE A 125 -9.38 -2.60 4.44
N ILE A 126 -9.52 -3.75 5.10
CA ILE A 126 -9.62 -5.05 4.42
C ILE A 126 -10.87 -5.09 3.54
N SER A 127 -12.04 -4.66 4.03
CA SER A 127 -13.29 -4.55 3.26
C SER A 127 -13.08 -3.75 1.98
N GLN A 128 -12.50 -2.54 2.10
CA GLN A 128 -12.23 -1.69 0.94
C GLN A 128 -11.33 -2.40 -0.08
N ARG A 129 -10.28 -3.10 0.36
CA ARG A 129 -9.40 -3.85 -0.55
C ARG A 129 -10.11 -5.03 -1.23
N VAL A 130 -10.98 -5.72 -0.51
CA VAL A 130 -11.81 -6.79 -1.09
C VAL A 130 -12.72 -6.21 -2.18
N ASP A 131 -13.44 -5.13 -1.88
CA ASP A 131 -14.37 -4.49 -2.82
C ASP A 131 -13.64 -4.02 -4.09
N GLU A 132 -12.48 -3.38 -3.93
CA GLU A 132 -11.65 -2.93 -5.06
C GLU A 132 -11.10 -4.08 -5.91
N LEU A 133 -10.71 -5.20 -5.28
CA LEU A 133 -10.22 -6.39 -5.99
C LEU A 133 -11.33 -7.07 -6.78
N LEU A 134 -12.52 -7.20 -6.19
CA LEU A 134 -13.69 -7.79 -6.83
C LEU A 134 -14.24 -6.88 -7.94
N ALA A 135 -14.27 -5.57 -7.71
CA ALA A 135 -14.75 -4.60 -8.69
C ALA A 135 -13.97 -4.62 -10.02
N ARG A 136 -12.70 -5.06 -9.99
CA ARG A 136 -11.83 -5.15 -11.18
C ARG A 136 -11.52 -6.58 -11.64
N GLU A 137 -12.27 -7.57 -11.14
CA GLU A 137 -12.08 -8.97 -11.49
C GLU A 137 -12.22 -9.19 -13.01
N GLY A 138 -11.19 -9.77 -13.63
CA GLY A 138 -11.16 -10.01 -15.08
C GLY A 138 -10.85 -8.79 -15.96
N HIS A 139 -10.72 -7.58 -15.40
CA HIS A 139 -10.51 -6.36 -16.19
C HIS A 139 -9.57 -5.33 -15.52
N ALA A 140 -8.68 -5.80 -14.64
CA ALA A 140 -7.71 -4.95 -13.92
C ALA A 140 -6.80 -4.09 -14.83
N LEU A 141 -6.52 -4.58 -16.05
CA LEU A 141 -5.69 -3.87 -17.04
C LEU A 141 -6.51 -3.03 -18.02
N SER A 142 -7.84 -3.15 -18.00
CA SER A 142 -8.72 -2.36 -18.85
C SER A 142 -8.71 -0.90 -18.42
N TRP A 143 -8.75 0.01 -19.39
CA TRP A 143 -8.78 1.44 -19.13
C TRP A 143 -10.15 1.86 -18.60
N ALA A 144 -10.14 2.64 -17.53
CA ALA A 144 -11.29 3.20 -16.87
C ALA A 144 -11.11 4.72 -16.70
N ARG A 145 -12.20 5.40 -16.34
CA ARG A 145 -12.24 6.85 -16.13
C ARG A 145 -12.39 7.13 -14.64
N PHE A 146 -11.53 8.00 -14.11
CA PHE A 146 -11.52 8.38 -12.70
C PHE A 146 -11.66 9.89 -12.56
N PRO A 147 -12.63 10.40 -11.78
CA PRO A 147 -12.65 11.81 -11.41
C PRO A 147 -11.38 12.14 -10.60
N ALA A 148 -10.60 13.13 -11.02
CA ALA A 148 -9.33 13.44 -10.38
C ALA A 148 -9.53 13.95 -8.94
N ALA A 149 -10.61 14.70 -8.68
CA ALA A 149 -10.99 15.12 -7.33
C ALA A 149 -11.26 13.92 -6.39
N GLU A 150 -11.95 12.88 -6.87
CA GLU A 150 -12.23 11.67 -6.09
C GLU A 150 -10.95 10.87 -5.83
N LEU A 151 -10.12 10.67 -6.86
CA LEU A 151 -8.84 9.98 -6.68
C LEU A 151 -7.95 10.73 -5.68
N ARG A 152 -7.87 12.07 -5.77
CA ARG A 152 -7.13 12.91 -4.82
C ARG A 152 -7.63 12.71 -3.40
N ARG A 153 -8.95 12.76 -3.19
CA ARG A 153 -9.56 12.53 -1.86
C ARG A 153 -9.19 11.15 -1.32
N ASN A 154 -9.30 10.09 -2.14
CA ASN A 154 -8.96 8.74 -1.72
C ASN A 154 -7.46 8.61 -1.32
N LEU A 155 -6.56 9.32 -2.00
CA LEU A 155 -5.14 9.36 -1.62
C LEU A 155 -4.89 10.13 -0.33
N ILE A 156 -5.62 11.23 -0.11
CA ILE A 156 -5.60 12.00 1.14
C ILE A 156 -6.08 11.11 2.31
N ASP A 157 -7.16 10.34 2.12
CA ASP A 157 -7.69 9.45 3.15
C ASP A 157 -6.70 8.36 3.56
N VAL A 158 -5.90 7.86 2.62
CA VAL A 158 -4.80 6.92 2.90
C VAL A 158 -3.76 7.56 3.83
N PHE A 159 -3.34 8.78 3.54
CA PHE A 159 -2.41 9.51 4.39
C PHE A 159 -3.03 9.85 5.75
N ALA A 160 -4.28 10.28 5.80
CA ALA A 160 -5.00 10.52 7.05
C ALA A 160 -5.10 9.25 7.92
N ALA A 161 -5.28 8.07 7.32
CA ALA A 161 -5.21 6.80 8.04
C ALA A 161 -3.80 6.51 8.58
N MET A 162 -2.74 6.78 7.80
CA MET A 162 -1.35 6.64 8.26
C MET A 162 -1.02 7.60 9.41
N GLU A 163 -1.54 8.84 9.38
CA GLU A 163 -1.39 9.82 10.46
C GLU A 163 -2.07 9.33 11.74
N ARG A 164 -3.35 8.90 11.66
CA ARG A 164 -4.08 8.37 12.82
C ARG A 164 -3.35 7.18 13.46
N ASN A 165 -2.86 6.26 12.64
CA ASN A 165 -2.08 5.10 13.10
C ASN A 165 -0.70 5.47 13.66
N SER A 166 -0.22 6.69 13.44
CA SER A 166 1.04 7.15 14.01
C SER A 166 0.95 7.37 15.53
N LYS A 167 -0.26 7.49 16.10
CA LYS A 167 -0.51 7.86 17.50
C LYS A 167 0.17 9.19 17.89
N GLY A 168 0.14 10.17 16.97
CA GLY A 168 0.70 11.50 17.18
C GLY A 168 2.21 11.62 16.96
N ARG A 169 2.88 10.58 16.45
CA ARG A 169 4.32 10.62 16.16
C ARG A 169 4.68 11.58 15.03
N TYR A 170 3.76 11.83 14.09
CA TYR A 170 3.92 12.77 13.00
C TYR A 170 2.54 13.19 12.47
N ARG A 171 2.49 14.33 11.79
CA ARG A 171 1.32 14.73 10.97
C ARG A 171 1.67 14.70 9.50
N ILE A 172 0.65 14.71 8.65
CA ILE A 172 0.77 14.80 7.21
C ILE A 172 0.12 16.10 6.76
N LEU A 173 0.96 16.98 6.22
CA LEU A 173 0.59 18.32 5.80
C LEU A 173 0.65 18.43 4.29
N TYR A 174 -0.17 19.30 3.73
CA TYR A 174 -0.23 19.56 2.28
C TYR A 174 0.31 20.92 1.88
N ASN A 175 0.90 21.63 2.85
CA ASN A 175 1.51 22.93 2.67
C ASN A 175 2.87 22.94 3.34
N LEU A 176 3.93 23.07 2.54
CA LEU A 176 5.31 23.06 3.01
C LEU A 176 5.59 24.18 4.02
N ALA A 177 4.91 25.32 3.91
CA ALA A 177 5.09 26.46 4.83
C ALA A 177 4.65 26.15 6.28
N GLN A 178 3.89 25.07 6.50
CA GLN A 178 3.40 24.66 7.82
C GLN A 178 4.20 23.49 8.41
N GLN A 179 5.20 22.99 7.68
CA GLN A 179 5.93 21.78 8.06
C GLN A 179 6.79 22.01 9.30
N THR A 180 6.64 21.13 10.30
CA THR A 180 7.60 21.02 11.42
C THR A 180 8.60 19.89 11.15
N PRO A 181 9.72 19.79 11.89
CA PRO A 181 10.73 18.75 11.70
C PRO A 181 10.21 17.31 11.88
N SER A 182 9.05 17.11 12.50
CA SER A 182 8.43 15.79 12.65
C SER A 182 7.34 15.50 11.61
N ASP A 183 6.85 16.52 10.89
CA ASP A 183 5.72 16.36 9.98
C ASP A 183 6.18 15.96 8.58
N TYR A 184 5.37 15.16 7.90
CA TYR A 184 5.54 14.91 6.48
C TYR A 184 4.84 16.00 5.68
N CYS A 185 5.46 16.46 4.60
CA CYS A 185 4.80 17.30 3.60
C CYS A 185 4.48 16.46 2.36
N VAL A 186 3.21 16.45 1.94
CA VAL A 186 2.71 15.72 0.78
C VAL A 186 2.17 16.69 -0.26
N SER A 187 2.61 16.55 -1.50
CA SER A 187 2.05 17.28 -2.64
C SER A 187 1.46 16.31 -3.66
N LEU A 188 0.21 16.57 -4.08
CA LEU A 188 -0.50 15.75 -5.07
C LEU A 188 -0.96 16.64 -6.23
N ASP A 189 -0.44 16.38 -7.42
CA ASP A 189 -0.84 17.02 -8.67
C ASP A 189 -1.42 15.98 -9.62
N LEU A 190 -2.71 16.09 -9.93
CA LEU A 190 -3.42 15.18 -10.83
C LEU A 190 -4.00 15.99 -11.96
N GLY A 191 -3.50 15.78 -13.18
CA GLY A 191 -3.92 16.51 -14.37
C GLY A 191 -4.17 15.62 -15.57
N SER A 192 -5.02 16.09 -16.48
CA SER A 192 -5.40 15.41 -17.71
C SER A 192 -5.74 16.41 -18.80
N ILE A 193 -5.50 16.03 -20.05
CA ILE A 193 -5.99 16.78 -21.22
C ILE A 193 -7.52 16.70 -21.37
N GLU A 194 -8.18 15.81 -20.63
CA GLU A 194 -9.64 15.62 -20.62
C GLU A 194 -10.33 16.34 -19.45
N GLY A 195 -9.71 17.40 -18.93
CA GLY A 195 -10.22 18.15 -17.78
C GLY A 195 -10.04 17.37 -16.47
N ASP A 196 -11.11 17.24 -15.69
CA ASP A 196 -11.08 16.62 -14.34
C ASP A 196 -11.20 15.09 -14.36
N VAL A 197 -10.97 14.45 -15.51
CA VAL A 197 -11.06 13.00 -15.65
C VAL A 197 -9.72 12.42 -16.09
N LEU A 198 -9.24 11.46 -15.31
CA LEU A 198 -8.05 10.68 -15.62
C LEU A 198 -8.48 9.37 -16.30
N ALA A 199 -8.01 9.14 -17.52
CA ALA A 199 -8.05 7.82 -18.14
C ALA A 199 -6.84 7.02 -17.67
N ALA A 200 -7.07 5.85 -17.04
CA ALA A 200 -6.00 4.99 -16.55
C ALA A 200 -6.48 3.52 -16.42
N PRO A 201 -5.58 2.54 -16.33
CA PRO A 201 -5.95 1.15 -16.03
C PRO A 201 -6.74 1.03 -14.71
N ALA A 202 -7.67 0.07 -14.62
CA ALA A 202 -8.50 -0.12 -13.42
C ALA A 202 -7.69 -0.35 -12.13
N VAL A 203 -6.50 -0.96 -12.24
CA VAL A 203 -5.57 -1.18 -11.12
C VAL A 203 -4.76 0.06 -10.73
N PHE A 204 -4.79 1.14 -11.52
CA PHE A 204 -3.93 2.32 -11.35
C PHE A 204 -4.03 3.00 -9.97
N PRO A 205 -5.22 3.22 -9.37
CA PRO A 205 -5.31 3.79 -8.02
C PRO A 205 -4.56 2.96 -6.96
N ASP A 206 -4.47 1.65 -7.17
CA ASP A 206 -3.78 0.74 -6.27
C ASP A 206 -2.26 0.88 -6.40
N VAL A 207 -1.75 0.97 -7.63
CA VAL A 207 -0.33 1.26 -7.90
C VAL A 207 0.10 2.60 -7.30
N MET A 208 -0.73 3.64 -7.42
CA MET A 208 -0.45 4.93 -6.79
C MET A 208 -0.32 4.81 -5.27
N ARG A 209 -1.26 4.12 -4.62
CA ARG A 209 -1.22 3.90 -3.16
C ARG A 209 0.00 3.09 -2.75
N ASP A 210 0.38 2.08 -3.51
CA ASP A 210 1.53 1.23 -3.21
C ASP A 210 2.85 2.03 -3.29
N LEU A 211 3.00 2.89 -4.31
CA LEU A 211 4.16 3.78 -4.43
C LEU A 211 4.19 4.87 -3.34
N LEU A 212 3.06 5.51 -3.06
CA LEU A 212 2.96 6.52 -2.00
C LEU A 212 3.20 5.94 -0.60
N ALA A 213 2.73 4.72 -0.35
CA ALA A 213 3.00 3.99 0.89
C ALA A 213 4.49 3.67 1.04
N ASN A 214 5.17 3.28 -0.06
CA ASN A 214 6.62 3.11 -0.06
C ASN A 214 7.35 4.43 0.22
N ALA A 215 6.98 5.51 -0.47
CA ALA A 215 7.55 6.84 -0.28
C ALA A 215 7.43 7.27 1.19
N ARG A 216 6.25 7.17 1.80
CA ARG A 216 6.09 7.42 3.25
C ARG A 216 7.03 6.52 4.03
N LYS A 217 6.93 5.21 3.83
CA LYS A 217 7.64 4.21 4.64
C LYS A 217 9.15 4.47 4.72
N TYR A 218 9.80 4.79 3.60
CA TYR A 218 11.25 4.97 3.55
C TYR A 218 11.71 6.44 3.72
N THR A 219 10.76 7.35 3.93
CA THR A 219 11.03 8.73 4.28
C THR A 219 10.98 8.92 5.80
N PRO A 220 12.03 9.49 6.43
CA PRO A 220 12.00 9.80 7.86
C PRO A 220 10.98 10.93 8.15
N PRO A 221 10.50 11.05 9.40
CA PRO A 221 9.72 12.21 9.83
C PRO A 221 10.42 13.53 9.46
N GLY A 222 9.66 14.55 9.07
CA GLY A 222 10.20 15.80 8.52
C GLY A 222 10.44 15.77 7.00
N GLY A 223 10.27 14.62 6.36
CA GLY A 223 10.49 14.49 4.92
C GLY A 223 9.32 14.95 4.04
N GLN A 224 9.57 14.93 2.74
CA GLN A 224 8.70 15.44 1.70
C GLN A 224 8.41 14.32 0.71
N ILE A 225 7.15 14.25 0.29
CA ILE A 225 6.65 13.29 -0.70
C ILE A 225 5.85 14.08 -1.73
N SER A 226 6.11 13.83 -3.00
CA SER A 226 5.34 14.41 -4.09
C SER A 226 4.86 13.32 -5.03
N SER A 227 3.63 13.47 -5.53
CA SER A 227 3.10 12.62 -6.60
C SER A 227 2.47 13.49 -7.66
N GLY A 228 2.83 13.22 -8.90
CA GLY A 228 2.25 13.82 -10.09
C GLY A 228 1.60 12.76 -10.98
N VAL A 229 0.43 13.04 -11.54
CA VAL A 229 -0.16 12.28 -12.64
C VAL A 229 -0.47 13.23 -13.78
N TYR A 230 -0.07 12.86 -14.98
CA TYR A 230 -0.45 13.54 -16.20
C TYR A 230 -1.00 12.54 -17.22
N VAL A 231 -2.24 12.72 -17.63
CA VAL A 231 -2.86 12.00 -18.74
C VAL A 231 -2.79 12.89 -19.97
N GLY A 232 -1.81 12.62 -20.85
CA GLY A 232 -1.64 13.30 -22.14
C GLY A 232 -2.44 12.62 -23.26
N PRO A 233 -2.26 13.02 -24.53
CA PRO A 233 -2.91 12.35 -25.66
C PRO A 233 -2.36 10.93 -25.90
N ASP A 234 -1.05 10.74 -25.77
CA ASP A 234 -0.39 9.48 -26.13
C ASP A 234 -0.02 8.60 -24.94
N TYR A 235 0.11 9.17 -23.75
CA TYR A 235 0.55 8.44 -22.57
C TYR A 235 -0.06 8.98 -21.27
N LEU A 236 -0.19 8.07 -20.30
CA LEU A 236 -0.33 8.35 -18.88
C LEU A 236 1.07 8.36 -18.27
N ARG A 237 1.43 9.40 -17.53
CA ARG A 237 2.67 9.46 -16.74
C ARG A 237 2.35 9.63 -15.26
N LEU A 238 2.89 8.74 -14.44
CA LEU A 238 2.89 8.83 -12.98
C LEU A 238 4.31 9.09 -12.49
N VAL A 239 4.48 10.04 -11.58
CA VAL A 239 5.74 10.31 -10.89
C VAL A 239 5.46 10.30 -9.40
N VAL A 240 6.24 9.56 -8.62
CA VAL A 240 6.25 9.62 -7.15
C VAL A 240 7.68 9.88 -6.72
N GLU A 241 7.92 10.93 -5.95
CA GLU A 241 9.24 11.32 -5.48
C GLU A 241 9.24 11.60 -3.97
N ASP A 242 10.25 11.10 -3.28
CA ASP A 242 10.49 11.34 -1.87
C ASP A 242 11.95 11.73 -1.61
N ASN A 243 12.19 12.45 -0.50
CA ASN A 243 13.53 12.79 -0.02
C ASN A 243 14.01 11.87 1.11
N GLY A 244 13.60 10.60 1.06
CA GLY A 244 13.90 9.60 2.06
C GLY A 244 15.30 9.00 1.94
N ARG A 245 15.44 7.77 2.43
CA ARG A 245 16.74 7.09 2.52
C ARG A 245 17.35 6.73 1.17
N GLY A 246 16.58 6.79 0.08
CA GLY A 246 17.05 6.37 -1.24
C GLY A 246 17.39 4.88 -1.33
N ILE A 247 17.81 4.48 -2.53
CA ILE A 247 18.14 3.11 -2.91
C ILE A 247 19.61 3.11 -3.35
N PRO A 248 20.45 2.20 -2.82
CA PRO A 248 21.82 2.04 -3.30
C PRO A 248 21.82 1.68 -4.79
N GLU A 249 22.77 2.23 -5.55
CA GLU A 249 22.85 2.03 -7.00
C GLU A 249 22.89 0.55 -7.38
N ALA A 250 23.66 -0.26 -6.65
CA ALA A 250 23.76 -1.71 -6.84
C ALA A 250 22.46 -2.48 -6.61
N ASP A 251 21.46 -1.85 -5.96
CA ASP A 251 20.19 -2.48 -5.64
C ASP A 251 19.06 -2.10 -6.61
N LEU A 252 19.25 -1.09 -7.48
CA LEU A 252 18.19 -0.54 -8.34
C LEU A 252 17.50 -1.62 -9.21
N ASP A 253 18.28 -2.53 -9.80
CA ASP A 253 17.74 -3.64 -10.59
C ASP A 253 17.14 -4.76 -9.74
N ARG A 254 17.51 -4.85 -8.46
CA ARG A 254 17.03 -5.92 -7.57
C ARG A 254 15.72 -5.54 -6.92
N VAL A 255 15.56 -4.31 -6.44
CA VAL A 255 14.38 -3.85 -5.68
C VAL A 255 13.07 -3.88 -6.46
N VAL A 256 13.13 -3.93 -7.78
CA VAL A 256 11.96 -4.07 -8.66
C VAL A 256 11.49 -5.52 -8.80
N ARG A 257 12.32 -6.50 -8.44
CA ARG A 257 12.00 -7.93 -8.56
C ARG A 257 11.10 -8.38 -7.43
N PHE A 258 10.37 -9.47 -7.68
CA PHE A 258 9.39 -10.00 -6.74
C PHE A 258 10.02 -10.37 -5.39
N GLY A 259 9.50 -9.80 -4.31
CA GLY A 259 9.94 -10.11 -2.93
C GLY A 259 11.26 -9.46 -2.50
N GLU A 260 11.92 -8.73 -3.40
CA GLU A 260 13.23 -8.15 -3.15
C GLU A 260 13.18 -6.79 -2.44
N ARG A 261 14.27 -6.47 -1.73
CA ARG A 261 14.42 -5.24 -0.94
C ARG A 261 15.82 -4.66 -1.06
N GLY A 262 15.92 -3.36 -0.77
CA GLY A 262 17.20 -2.68 -0.65
C GLY A 262 18.03 -3.28 0.49
N SER A 263 19.33 -3.33 0.32
CA SER A 263 20.28 -3.79 1.35
C SER A 263 20.32 -2.85 2.56
N ASN A 264 20.01 -1.57 2.36
CA ASN A 264 20.06 -0.50 3.36
C ASN A 264 18.78 -0.34 4.21
N VAL A 265 17.83 -1.29 4.12
CA VAL A 265 16.56 -1.27 4.87
C VAL A 265 16.36 -2.47 5.79
N ALA A 266 17.43 -3.19 6.12
CA ALA A 266 17.39 -4.33 7.04
C ALA A 266 16.93 -3.92 8.47
N ASP A 267 17.15 -2.67 8.86
CA ASP A 267 16.73 -2.07 10.13
C ASP A 267 15.25 -1.68 10.15
N VAL A 268 14.60 -1.61 8.99
CA VAL A 268 13.18 -1.26 8.89
C VAL A 268 12.36 -2.53 9.16
N ARG A 269 11.75 -2.64 10.35
CA ARG A 269 10.78 -3.71 10.64
C ARG A 269 9.53 -3.51 9.78
N THR A 270 9.18 -4.48 8.93
CA THR A 270 8.05 -4.34 8.00
C THR A 270 7.32 -5.66 7.85
N MET A 271 5.99 -5.64 7.96
CA MET A 271 5.15 -6.78 7.60
C MET A 271 4.97 -6.91 6.08
N GLY A 272 5.28 -5.87 5.30
CA GLY A 272 5.08 -5.89 3.85
C GLY A 272 5.91 -6.95 3.13
N GLY A 273 5.44 -7.48 1.99
CA GLY A 273 6.21 -8.43 1.17
C GLY A 273 7.21 -7.81 0.17
N GLY A 274 7.29 -6.48 0.06
CA GLY A 274 8.22 -5.82 -0.89
C GLY A 274 7.65 -5.65 -2.30
N PHE A 275 6.36 -5.87 -2.50
CA PHE A 275 5.78 -6.03 -3.84
C PHE A 275 5.34 -4.75 -4.55
N GLY A 276 5.25 -3.61 -3.84
CA GLY A 276 4.65 -2.38 -4.38
C GLY A 276 5.40 -1.82 -5.59
N LEU A 277 6.74 -1.85 -5.55
CA LEU A 277 7.56 -1.38 -6.67
C LEU A 277 7.50 -2.36 -7.85
N THR A 278 7.57 -3.66 -7.59
CA THR A 278 7.37 -4.72 -8.59
C THR A 278 6.05 -4.53 -9.35
N LYS A 279 4.94 -4.31 -8.63
CA LYS A 279 3.62 -4.14 -9.22
C LYS A 279 3.55 -2.92 -10.14
N ALA A 280 4.14 -1.80 -9.71
CA ALA A 280 4.18 -0.57 -10.49
C ALA A 280 4.94 -0.76 -11.81
N CYS A 281 6.16 -1.32 -11.74
CA CYS A 281 7.00 -1.56 -12.91
C CYS A 281 6.39 -2.61 -13.85
N MET A 282 5.84 -3.70 -13.30
CA MET A 282 5.16 -4.73 -14.10
C MET A 282 3.88 -4.20 -14.77
N LEU A 283 3.11 -3.32 -14.10
CA LEU A 283 1.94 -2.69 -14.73
C LEU A 283 2.36 -1.92 -15.98
N ALA A 284 3.41 -1.08 -15.87
CA ALA A 284 3.92 -0.32 -17.00
C ALA A 284 4.35 -1.25 -18.14
N GLN A 285 5.18 -2.27 -17.85
CA GLN A 285 5.67 -3.21 -18.86
C GLN A 285 4.52 -4.03 -19.51
N ARG A 286 3.54 -4.50 -18.73
CA ARG A 286 2.37 -5.26 -19.25
C ARG A 286 1.49 -4.45 -20.19
N LEU A 287 1.53 -3.12 -20.08
CA LEU A 287 0.77 -2.20 -20.94
C LEU A 287 1.66 -1.56 -22.03
N GLY A 288 2.83 -2.15 -22.31
CA GLY A 288 3.75 -1.66 -23.35
C GLY A 288 4.46 -0.36 -22.98
N GLY A 289 4.42 0.02 -21.70
CA GLY A 289 5.06 1.20 -21.15
C GLY A 289 6.44 0.93 -20.56
N ARG A 290 6.96 1.97 -19.91
CA ARG A 290 8.31 2.02 -19.33
C ARG A 290 8.27 2.53 -17.90
N ALA A 291 9.27 2.16 -17.12
CA ALA A 291 9.44 2.62 -15.76
C ALA A 291 10.89 3.06 -15.52
N TRP A 292 11.07 4.11 -14.73
CA TRP A 292 12.38 4.61 -14.31
C TRP A 292 12.41 4.77 -12.80
N ILE A 293 13.58 4.54 -12.23
CA ILE A 293 13.89 4.82 -10.83
C ILE A 293 15.08 5.76 -10.84
N ALA A 294 14.89 6.99 -10.36
CA ALA A 294 16.00 7.87 -10.05
C ALA A 294 16.21 7.89 -8.55
N SER A 295 17.35 7.40 -8.07
CA SER A 295 17.60 7.30 -6.63
C SER A 295 19.05 7.58 -6.30
N ARG A 296 19.27 8.03 -5.07
CA ARG A 296 20.58 8.10 -4.45
C ARG A 296 20.43 7.92 -2.95
N GLU A 297 21.27 7.07 -2.38
CA GLU A 297 21.25 6.79 -0.94
C GLU A 297 21.43 8.09 -0.14
N ASN A 298 20.61 8.24 0.91
CA ASN A 298 20.47 9.42 1.77
C ASN A 298 20.04 10.73 1.06
N VAL A 299 19.52 10.63 -0.17
CA VAL A 299 18.97 11.78 -0.92
C VAL A 299 17.48 11.61 -1.15
N GLY A 300 17.06 10.45 -1.68
CA GLY A 300 15.67 10.22 -2.02
C GLY A 300 15.47 9.24 -3.17
N THR A 301 14.22 9.07 -3.57
CA THR A 301 13.81 8.20 -4.69
C THR A 301 12.72 8.87 -5.49
N ARG A 302 12.85 8.88 -6.82
CA ARG A 302 11.80 9.17 -7.79
C ARG A 302 11.49 7.90 -8.57
N VAL A 303 10.23 7.48 -8.58
CA VAL A 303 9.70 6.44 -9.45
C VAL A 303 8.84 7.09 -10.52
N THR A 304 9.13 6.81 -11.78
CA THR A 304 8.36 7.31 -12.93
C THR A 304 7.80 6.12 -13.71
N LEU A 305 6.50 6.13 -14.01
CA LEU A 305 5.86 5.21 -14.95
C LEU A 305 5.34 6.01 -16.15
N GLU A 306 5.54 5.48 -17.34
CA GLU A 306 4.93 5.97 -18.58
C GLU A 306 4.20 4.82 -19.26
N ILE A 307 2.90 4.98 -19.47
CA ILE A 307 2.04 3.95 -20.04
C ILE A 307 1.36 4.51 -21.28
N PRO A 308 1.55 3.91 -22.47
CA PRO A 308 0.87 4.30 -23.69
C PRO A 308 -0.64 4.25 -23.51
N ARG A 309 -1.33 5.28 -24.01
CA ARG A 309 -2.78 5.30 -24.06
C ARG A 309 -3.27 4.51 -25.28
N PRO A 310 -4.35 3.72 -25.15
CA PRO A 310 -5.05 3.17 -26.29
C PRO A 310 -5.48 4.32 -27.19
N ARG A 311 -5.23 4.17 -28.50
CA ARG A 311 -5.82 5.07 -29.49
C ARG A 311 -7.32 4.77 -29.53
N HIS A 312 -8.13 5.80 -29.30
CA HIS A 312 -9.58 5.75 -29.53
C HIS A 312 -9.88 5.93 -31.01
#